data_AF-A0AAE0D9F3-F1
#
_entry.id   AF-A0AAE0D9F3-F1
#
_cell.length_a   1.000
_cell.length_b   1.000
_cell.length_c   1.000
_cell.angle_alpha   90.00
_cell.angle_beta   90.00
_cell.angle_gamma   90.00
#
_symmetry.space_group_name_H-M   'P 1'
#
loop_
_entity.id
_entity.type
_entity.pdbx_description
1 polymer ?
#
loop_
_entity_poly.entity_id
_entity_poly.type
_entity_poly.pdbx_seq_one_letter_code
_entity_poly.pdbx_strand_id
1 'polypeptide(L)'
;MHCDSVHIKQGKMQSTNDNVGQGRPEPVPGVFNIGGHLDPPTRSNTDPAAGLKLHHVMMRIRDPERSLHFYRDLLDMRLVWTLNTGPFTVYYLGFPSTDDDRADLKDWAERTADFAAFTRSAGFLELKHMHGAEKPLEQGGIQFSNGNTPPHLGFGHLGFTVPDVLSIVARLKAAGAPVVKDLGFNGRASIPLMEWEKERGVGAEEMVESYKETIKQVAMVEDPDGYYVELVPQNIQTD
;
A
#
# COMPACT_ATOMS: atom_id res chain seq x y z
N MET A 1 51.06 10.01 -52.76
CA MET A 1 49.82 10.01 -51.96
C MET A 1 50.17 9.40 -50.62
N HIS A 2 50.43 10.27 -49.64
CA HIS A 2 50.92 9.90 -48.31
C HIS A 2 49.73 9.69 -47.37
N CYS A 3 49.80 8.60 -46.61
CA CYS A 3 48.82 8.20 -45.61
C CYS A 3 49.31 8.73 -44.26
N ASP A 4 48.67 9.76 -43.72
CA ASP A 4 49.02 10.29 -42.40
C ASP A 4 48.11 9.68 -41.32
N SER A 5 48.76 9.09 -40.33
CA SER A 5 48.15 8.41 -39.18
C SER A 5 48.00 9.42 -38.05
N VAL A 6 46.78 9.75 -37.63
CA VAL A 6 46.55 10.60 -36.44
C VAL A 6 46.29 9.71 -35.22
N HIS A 7 47.27 9.68 -34.31
CA HIS A 7 47.13 9.10 -32.97
C HIS A 7 46.24 10.01 -32.11
N ILE A 8 45.07 9.53 -31.70
CA ILE A 8 44.27 10.16 -30.63
C ILE A 8 44.66 9.51 -29.30
N LYS A 9 45.28 10.29 -28.41
CA LYS A 9 45.58 9.88 -27.03
C LYS A 9 44.28 9.55 -26.29
N GLN A 10 44.18 8.34 -25.76
CA GLN A 10 43.15 7.99 -24.78
C GLN A 10 43.37 8.80 -23.49
N GLY A 11 42.48 9.77 -23.25
CA GLY A 11 42.37 10.42 -21.95
C GLY A 11 41.79 9.44 -20.94
N LYS A 12 42.58 9.06 -19.93
CA LYS A 12 42.07 8.41 -18.72
C LYS A 12 41.05 9.36 -18.07
N MET A 13 39.78 8.96 -18.05
CA MET A 13 38.80 9.53 -17.14
C MET A 13 39.21 9.08 -15.73
N GLN A 14 39.90 9.96 -15.02
CA GLN A 14 40.13 9.81 -13.58
C GLN A 14 38.77 9.94 -12.89
N SER A 15 38.27 8.86 -12.30
CA SER A 15 37.16 8.95 -11.35
C SER A 15 37.70 9.62 -10.09
N THR A 16 37.47 10.92 -9.96
CA THR A 16 37.62 11.60 -8.67
C THR A 16 36.44 11.16 -7.79
N ASN A 17 36.69 10.15 -6.96
CA ASN A 17 35.87 9.81 -5.81
C ASN A 17 36.03 10.93 -4.75
N ASP A 18 35.51 12.11 -5.04
CA ASP A 18 35.49 13.26 -4.13
C ASP A 18 34.05 13.58 -3.70
N ASN A 19 33.34 12.57 -3.19
CA ASN A 19 32.05 12.82 -2.53
C ASN A 19 31.85 11.97 -1.27
N VAL A 20 32.92 11.85 -0.48
CA VAL A 20 32.83 11.37 0.90
C VAL A 20 32.74 12.63 1.78
N GLY A 21 31.53 13.17 1.98
CA GLY A 21 31.37 14.29 2.91
C GLY A 21 30.08 15.11 2.84
N GLN A 22 29.28 15.03 1.77
CA GLN A 22 27.96 15.68 1.78
C GLN A 22 26.94 14.74 2.43
N GLY A 23 26.40 15.15 3.58
CA GLY A 23 25.27 14.46 4.22
C GLY A 23 24.13 14.28 3.23
N ARG A 24 23.35 13.21 3.38
CA ARG A 24 22.20 12.96 2.51
C ARG A 24 21.27 14.18 2.58
N PRO A 25 20.78 14.70 1.44
CA PRO A 25 19.84 15.80 1.47
C PRO A 25 18.56 15.34 2.19
N GLU A 26 18.23 16.00 3.29
CA GLU A 26 17.02 15.73 4.03
C GLU A 26 15.79 16.16 3.20
N PRO A 27 14.72 15.36 3.18
CA PRO A 27 13.47 15.75 2.53
C PRO A 27 12.96 17.10 3.06
N VAL A 28 12.59 18.01 2.15
CA VAL A 28 12.01 19.30 2.55
C VAL A 28 10.56 19.09 3.01
N PRO A 29 10.17 19.55 4.22
CA PRO A 29 8.80 19.44 4.71
C PRO A 29 7.78 20.07 3.74
N GLY A 30 6.75 19.29 3.38
CA GLY A 30 5.64 19.78 2.54
C GLY A 30 5.92 19.84 1.05
N VAL A 31 7.08 19.36 0.61
CA VAL A 31 7.45 19.24 -0.81
C VAL A 31 7.49 17.76 -1.18
N PHE A 32 6.83 17.39 -2.27
CA PHE A 32 7.00 16.07 -2.86
C PHE A 32 8.42 15.97 -3.43
N ASN A 33 9.29 15.21 -2.77
CA ASN A 33 10.64 14.96 -3.24
C ASN A 33 10.59 13.93 -4.38
N ILE A 34 10.41 14.42 -5.61
CA ILE A 34 10.18 13.59 -6.81
C ILE A 34 11.48 12.85 -7.19
N GLY A 35 11.56 11.56 -6.83
CA GLY A 35 12.57 10.60 -7.30
C GLY A 35 14.03 10.91 -6.93
N GLY A 36 14.89 9.90 -6.85
CA GLY A 36 16.35 10.07 -6.86
C GLY A 36 17.00 10.68 -5.60
N HIS A 37 16.23 11.29 -4.70
CA HIS A 37 16.77 11.93 -3.50
C HIS A 37 17.42 10.94 -2.52
N LEU A 38 16.93 9.69 -2.49
CA LEU A 38 17.47 8.59 -1.69
C LEU A 38 17.76 7.31 -2.51
N ASP A 39 17.53 7.34 -3.82
CA ASP A 39 17.75 6.16 -4.65
C ASP A 39 19.26 5.92 -4.82
N PRO A 40 19.73 4.67 -4.67
CA PRO A 40 21.06 4.32 -5.13
C PRO A 40 21.14 4.45 -6.66
N PRO A 41 22.35 4.43 -7.24
CA PRO A 41 22.53 4.39 -8.69
C PRO A 41 21.72 3.27 -9.34
N THR A 42 21.28 3.51 -10.58
CA THR A 42 20.47 2.57 -11.37
C THR A 42 21.16 1.20 -11.44
N ARG A 43 20.41 0.13 -11.16
CA ARG A 43 20.90 -1.25 -11.24
C ARG A 43 20.91 -1.74 -12.69
N SER A 44 21.79 -2.69 -12.99
CA SER A 44 21.84 -3.37 -14.29
C SER A 44 20.58 -4.22 -14.52
N ASN A 45 20.15 -4.37 -15.77
CA ASN A 45 19.08 -5.30 -16.14
C ASN A 45 19.48 -6.79 -15.97
N THR A 46 20.75 -7.08 -15.73
CA THR A 46 21.25 -8.41 -15.39
C THR A 46 21.28 -8.67 -13.87
N ASP A 47 20.87 -7.69 -13.06
CA ASP A 47 20.79 -7.86 -11.61
C ASP A 47 19.72 -8.92 -11.27
N PRO A 48 19.97 -9.85 -10.33
CA PRO A 48 18.98 -10.85 -9.94
C PRO A 48 17.67 -10.27 -9.41
N ALA A 49 17.65 -9.02 -8.93
CA ALA A 49 16.46 -8.31 -8.48
C ALA A 49 15.77 -7.54 -9.62
N ALA A 50 16.32 -7.53 -10.84
CA ALA A 50 15.67 -6.92 -11.99
C ALA A 50 14.30 -7.57 -12.23
N GLY A 51 13.23 -6.76 -12.21
CA GLY A 51 11.86 -7.24 -12.36
C GLY A 51 11.21 -7.79 -11.09
N LEU A 52 11.81 -7.62 -9.91
CA LEU A 52 11.15 -7.93 -8.63
C LEU A 52 9.86 -7.11 -8.49
N LYS A 53 8.80 -7.75 -7.99
CA LYS A 53 7.50 -7.12 -7.74
C LYS A 53 7.05 -7.33 -6.31
N LEU A 54 6.33 -6.36 -5.76
CA LEU A 54 5.54 -6.59 -4.56
C LEU A 54 4.32 -7.43 -4.94
N HIS A 55 4.40 -8.72 -4.66
CA HIS A 55 3.38 -9.67 -5.10
C HIS A 55 2.09 -9.54 -4.30
N HIS A 56 2.16 -9.60 -2.98
CA HIS A 56 1.00 -9.55 -2.10
C HIS A 56 1.31 -8.95 -0.73
N VAL A 57 0.26 -8.48 -0.06
CA VAL A 57 0.25 -8.19 1.38
C VAL A 57 -0.69 -9.19 2.04
N MET A 58 -0.25 -9.83 3.12
CA MET A 58 -1.10 -10.75 3.88
C MET A 58 -1.59 -10.12 5.17
N MET A 59 -2.90 -10.21 5.41
CA MET A 59 -3.52 -9.81 6.67
C MET A 59 -4.25 -11.00 7.29
N ARG A 60 -4.16 -11.12 8.61
CA ARG A 60 -4.95 -12.11 9.34
C ARG A 60 -6.33 -11.52 9.58
N ILE A 61 -7.36 -12.31 9.29
CA ILE A 61 -8.75 -11.91 9.46
C ILE A 61 -9.47 -12.84 10.41
N ARG A 62 -10.42 -12.30 11.18
CA ARG A 62 -11.23 -13.11 12.10
C ARG A 62 -12.33 -13.85 11.40
N ASP A 63 -13.07 -13.14 10.55
CA ASP A 63 -14.28 -13.66 9.90
C ASP A 63 -14.18 -13.43 8.38
N PRO A 64 -14.07 -14.52 7.59
CA PRO A 64 -13.95 -14.43 6.14
C PRO A 64 -15.21 -13.87 5.47
N GLU A 65 -16.41 -14.07 6.03
CA GLU A 65 -17.63 -13.52 5.42
C GLU A 65 -17.65 -12.00 5.52
N ARG A 66 -17.37 -11.46 6.71
CA ARG A 66 -17.29 -10.01 6.94
C ARG A 66 -16.18 -9.38 6.10
N SER A 67 -15.01 -10.01 6.07
CA SER A 67 -13.85 -9.51 5.33
C SER A 67 -14.06 -9.55 3.82
N LEU A 68 -14.60 -10.65 3.30
CA LEU A 68 -14.93 -10.75 1.87
C LEU A 68 -16.03 -9.76 1.51
N HIS A 69 -17.06 -9.56 2.33
CA HIS A 69 -18.04 -8.52 2.06
C HIS A 69 -17.39 -7.14 1.91
N PHE A 70 -16.51 -6.77 2.83
CA PHE A 70 -15.81 -5.50 2.78
C PHE A 70 -14.93 -5.35 1.52
N TYR A 71 -14.00 -6.28 1.29
CA TYR A 71 -13.03 -6.15 0.19
C TYR A 71 -13.63 -6.48 -1.18
N ARG A 72 -14.50 -7.49 -1.27
CA ARG A 72 -15.09 -7.95 -2.54
C ARG A 72 -16.28 -7.10 -2.96
N ASP A 73 -17.22 -6.85 -2.04
CA ASP A 73 -18.50 -6.24 -2.41
C ASP A 73 -18.44 -4.71 -2.32
N LEU A 74 -17.79 -4.17 -1.27
CA LEU A 74 -17.76 -2.73 -1.06
C LEU A 74 -16.62 -2.04 -1.84
N LEU A 75 -15.45 -2.69 -1.89
CA LEU A 75 -14.25 -2.19 -2.59
C LEU A 75 -13.99 -2.83 -3.96
N ASP A 76 -14.88 -3.69 -4.44
CA ASP A 76 -14.85 -4.27 -5.79
C ASP A 76 -13.61 -5.13 -6.12
N MET A 77 -12.89 -5.61 -5.09
CA MET A 77 -11.87 -6.64 -5.32
C MET A 77 -12.52 -7.96 -5.73
N ARG A 78 -11.77 -8.80 -6.44
CA ARG A 78 -12.29 -10.08 -6.93
C ARG A 78 -11.42 -11.21 -6.44
N LEU A 79 -12.09 -12.29 -6.00
CA LEU A 79 -11.44 -13.49 -5.50
C LEU A 79 -10.77 -14.21 -6.67
N VAL A 80 -9.46 -14.38 -6.58
CA VAL A 80 -8.66 -15.13 -7.56
C VAL A 80 -8.76 -16.61 -7.25
N TRP A 81 -8.46 -16.99 -6.01
CA TRP A 81 -8.57 -18.37 -5.55
C TRP A 81 -8.68 -18.43 -4.03
N THR A 82 -9.12 -19.58 -3.53
CA THR A 82 -9.21 -19.91 -2.11
C THR A 82 -8.53 -21.25 -1.87
N LEU A 83 -7.73 -21.33 -0.82
CA LEU A 83 -7.08 -22.57 -0.42
C LEU A 83 -7.31 -22.83 1.07
N ASN A 84 -8.03 -23.91 1.37
CA ASN A 84 -8.08 -24.46 2.72
C ASN A 84 -6.90 -25.41 2.91
N THR A 85 -6.03 -25.10 3.88
CA THR A 85 -4.81 -25.86 4.16
C THR A 85 -4.99 -26.90 5.27
N GLY A 86 -6.17 -26.94 5.90
CA GLY A 86 -6.42 -27.67 7.14
C GLY A 86 -6.57 -26.68 8.31
N PRO A 87 -5.48 -26.14 8.88
CA PRO A 87 -5.55 -25.27 10.07
C PRO A 87 -5.96 -23.82 9.76
N PHE A 88 -5.93 -23.41 8.49
CA PHE A 88 -6.33 -22.07 8.07
C PHE A 88 -6.85 -22.09 6.62
N THR A 89 -7.51 -21.02 6.23
CA THR A 89 -7.89 -20.77 4.84
C THR A 89 -7.33 -19.43 4.38
N VAL A 90 -6.80 -19.39 3.17
CA VAL A 90 -6.33 -18.17 2.53
C VAL A 90 -7.24 -17.81 1.35
N TYR A 91 -7.51 -16.52 1.21
CA TYR A 91 -8.29 -15.95 0.13
C TYR A 91 -7.40 -14.92 -0.57
N TYR A 92 -7.09 -15.14 -1.84
CA TYR A 92 -6.33 -14.19 -2.64
C TYR A 92 -7.28 -13.32 -3.44
N LEU A 93 -7.18 -12.01 -3.26
CA LEU A 93 -7.98 -11.02 -3.97
C LEU A 93 -7.10 -10.11 -4.82
N GLY A 94 -7.61 -9.70 -5.97
CA GLY A 94 -6.99 -8.72 -6.86
C GLY A 94 -8.02 -7.91 -7.63
N PHE A 95 -7.55 -6.99 -8.47
CA PHE A 95 -8.42 -6.17 -9.32
C PHE A 95 -8.34 -6.63 -10.78
N PRO A 96 -9.49 -6.96 -11.41
CA PRO A 96 -9.61 -7.03 -12.86
C PRO A 96 -9.14 -5.72 -13.49
N SER A 97 -8.20 -5.79 -14.44
CA SER A 97 -7.54 -4.58 -14.96
C SER A 97 -8.23 -4.00 -16.19
N THR A 98 -8.95 -4.83 -16.95
CA THR A 98 -9.63 -4.44 -18.20
C THR A 98 -11.15 -4.61 -18.12
N ASP A 99 -11.89 -3.99 -19.05
CA ASP A 99 -13.34 -4.20 -19.16
C ASP A 99 -13.68 -5.66 -19.50
N ASP A 100 -12.85 -6.33 -20.31
CA ASP A 100 -12.99 -7.75 -20.63
C ASP A 100 -12.81 -8.62 -19.37
N ASP A 101 -11.81 -8.32 -18.53
CA ASP A 101 -11.64 -9.03 -17.25
C ASP A 101 -12.85 -8.84 -16.33
N ARG A 102 -13.47 -7.65 -16.35
CA ARG A 102 -14.69 -7.36 -15.56
C ARG A 102 -15.94 -8.03 -16.13
N ALA A 103 -15.98 -8.28 -17.44
CA ALA A 103 -17.11 -8.92 -18.11
C ALA A 103 -17.17 -10.44 -17.85
N ASP A 104 -16.03 -11.10 -17.69
CA ASP A 104 -15.95 -12.52 -17.31
C ASP A 104 -14.97 -12.73 -16.14
N LEU A 105 -15.49 -12.52 -14.93
CA LEU A 105 -14.74 -12.69 -13.69
C LEU A 105 -14.26 -14.13 -13.46
N LYS A 106 -14.95 -15.12 -14.02
CA LYS A 106 -14.57 -16.53 -13.86
C LYS A 106 -13.33 -16.82 -14.72
N ASP A 107 -13.38 -16.46 -16.00
CA ASP A 107 -12.23 -16.57 -16.89
C ASP A 107 -11.03 -15.78 -16.36
N TRP A 108 -11.26 -14.54 -15.91
CA TRP A 108 -10.21 -13.73 -15.28
C TRP A 108 -9.58 -14.43 -14.07
N ALA A 109 -10.38 -14.98 -13.16
CA ALA A 109 -9.87 -15.68 -11.99
C ALA A 109 -9.06 -16.92 -12.38
N GLU A 110 -9.54 -17.72 -13.35
CA GLU A 110 -8.84 -18.92 -13.83
C GLU A 110 -7.50 -18.58 -14.48
N ARG A 111 -7.45 -17.56 -15.34
CA ARG A 111 -6.20 -17.08 -15.94
C ARG A 111 -5.24 -16.49 -14.92
N THR A 112 -5.77 -15.78 -13.93
CA THR A 112 -4.94 -15.15 -12.88
C THR A 112 -4.42 -16.18 -11.88
N ALA A 113 -5.15 -17.26 -11.65
CA ALA A 113 -4.77 -18.37 -10.78
C ALA A 113 -3.77 -19.35 -11.44
N ASP A 114 -3.59 -19.31 -12.76
CA ASP A 114 -2.51 -20.05 -13.43
C ASP A 114 -1.17 -19.71 -12.76
N PHE A 115 -0.43 -20.73 -12.34
CA PHE A 115 0.76 -20.54 -11.50
C PHE A 115 1.79 -19.61 -12.14
N ALA A 116 1.93 -19.68 -13.47
CA ALA A 116 2.87 -18.85 -14.19
C ALA A 116 2.39 -17.39 -14.24
N ALA A 117 1.10 -17.16 -14.48
CA ALA A 117 0.51 -15.81 -14.45
C ALA A 117 0.51 -15.22 -13.02
N PHE A 118 0.08 -15.99 -12.03
CA PHE A 118 0.03 -15.62 -10.63
C PHE A 118 1.38 -15.11 -10.13
N THR A 119 2.44 -15.93 -10.26
CA THR A 119 3.79 -15.60 -9.78
C THR A 119 4.45 -14.40 -10.48
N ARG A 120 3.94 -13.98 -11.63
CA ARG A 120 4.41 -12.79 -12.37
C ARG A 120 3.55 -11.54 -12.16
N SER A 121 2.45 -11.68 -11.43
CA SER A 121 1.53 -10.58 -11.13
C SER A 121 1.98 -9.81 -9.88
N ALA A 122 1.30 -8.69 -9.59
CA ALA A 122 1.59 -7.84 -8.45
C ALA A 122 0.29 -7.32 -7.84
N GLY A 123 0.37 -6.91 -6.57
CA GLY A 123 -0.72 -6.19 -5.92
C GLY A 123 -1.92 -7.06 -5.52
N PHE A 124 -1.69 -8.25 -4.99
CA PHE A 124 -2.75 -9.03 -4.36
C PHE A 124 -2.91 -8.72 -2.87
N LEU A 125 -4.12 -8.91 -2.37
CA LEU A 125 -4.43 -9.00 -0.94
C LEU A 125 -4.64 -10.47 -0.57
N GLU A 126 -3.81 -11.00 0.31
CA GLU A 126 -3.99 -12.32 0.92
C GLU A 126 -4.70 -12.15 2.26
N LEU A 127 -5.95 -12.59 2.36
CA LEU A 127 -6.65 -12.68 3.64
C LEU A 127 -6.47 -14.07 4.22
N LYS A 128 -5.91 -14.16 5.42
CA LYS A 128 -5.65 -15.42 6.09
C LYS A 128 -6.57 -15.59 7.29
N HIS A 129 -7.50 -16.52 7.17
CA HIS A 129 -8.41 -16.91 8.24
C HIS A 129 -7.86 -18.11 9.00
N MET A 130 -7.51 -17.92 10.27
CA MET A 130 -7.16 -19.02 11.18
C MET A 130 -8.44 -19.61 11.74
N HIS A 131 -8.70 -20.90 11.52
CA HIS A 131 -9.98 -21.51 11.90
C HIS A 131 -10.20 -21.43 13.41
N GLY A 132 -11.37 -20.91 13.81
CA GLY A 132 -11.72 -20.65 15.21
C GLY A 132 -11.40 -19.24 15.71
N ALA A 133 -10.71 -18.39 14.94
CA ALA A 133 -10.47 -16.99 15.31
C ALA A 133 -11.76 -16.16 15.36
N GLU A 134 -12.77 -16.56 14.61
CA GLU A 134 -14.12 -15.99 14.53
C GLU A 134 -14.93 -16.16 15.81
N LYS A 135 -14.54 -17.09 16.70
CA LYS A 135 -15.26 -17.35 17.95
C LYS A 135 -15.33 -16.07 18.81
N PRO A 136 -16.30 -15.99 19.72
CA PRO A 136 -16.27 -14.98 20.78
C PRO A 136 -14.94 -15.05 21.56
N LEU A 137 -14.42 -13.91 22.01
CA LEU A 137 -13.10 -13.84 22.65
C LEU A 137 -13.07 -14.67 23.95
N GLU A 138 -14.16 -14.66 24.70
CA GLU A 138 -14.36 -15.46 25.91
C GLU A 138 -14.43 -16.97 25.63
N GLN A 139 -14.61 -17.37 24.37
CA GLN A 139 -14.62 -18.77 23.92
C GLN A 139 -13.33 -19.16 23.17
N GLY A 140 -12.27 -18.35 23.31
CA GLY A 140 -10.97 -18.60 22.69
C GLY A 140 -10.84 -18.09 21.25
N GLY A 141 -11.74 -17.19 20.82
CA GLY A 141 -11.52 -16.39 19.62
C GLY A 141 -10.30 -15.46 19.76
N ILE A 142 -9.85 -14.90 18.64
CA ILE A 142 -8.63 -14.09 18.59
C ILE A 142 -8.96 -12.72 18.05
N GLN A 143 -8.56 -11.66 18.76
CA GLN A 143 -8.50 -10.30 18.21
C GLN A 143 -7.09 -10.04 17.67
N PHE A 144 -6.97 -9.70 16.40
CA PHE A 144 -5.69 -9.32 15.81
C PHE A 144 -5.39 -7.84 16.08
N SER A 145 -4.10 -7.51 16.18
CA SER A 145 -3.65 -6.11 16.20
C SER A 145 -3.66 -5.54 14.79
N ASN A 146 -4.18 -4.33 14.64
CA ASN A 146 -4.15 -3.58 13.39
C ASN A 146 -2.82 -2.87 13.12
N GLY A 147 -1.89 -2.86 14.09
CA GLY A 147 -0.60 -2.19 13.98
C GLY A 147 -0.60 -0.70 14.34
N ASN A 148 -1.75 -0.14 14.74
CA ASN A 148 -1.92 1.28 15.06
C ASN A 148 -2.23 1.52 16.55
N THR A 149 -2.19 0.48 17.40
CA THR A 149 -2.43 0.62 18.85
C THR A 149 -1.22 0.17 19.66
N PRO A 150 -0.67 1.01 20.56
CA PRO A 150 0.40 0.60 21.47
C PRO A 150 -0.02 -0.58 22.36
N PRO A 151 0.90 -1.50 22.71
CA PRO A 151 2.34 -1.49 22.39
C PRO A 151 2.68 -2.11 21.02
N HIS A 152 1.68 -2.43 20.20
CA HIS A 152 1.84 -3.24 18.99
C HIS A 152 1.91 -2.39 17.71
N LEU A 153 2.62 -1.27 17.75
CA LEU A 153 2.80 -0.38 16.60
C LEU A 153 3.63 -1.06 15.50
N GLY A 154 3.26 -0.87 14.23
CA GLY A 154 3.94 -1.48 13.08
C GLY A 154 3.27 -1.18 11.75
N PHE A 155 2.47 -2.12 11.22
CA PHE A 155 1.72 -1.92 9.99
C PHE A 155 0.74 -0.75 10.14
N GLY A 156 0.73 0.16 9.16
CA GLY A 156 -0.14 1.34 9.18
C GLY A 156 -1.50 1.06 8.55
N HIS A 157 -1.55 0.94 7.23
CA HIS A 157 -2.80 0.81 6.49
C HIS A 157 -2.58 0.20 5.10
N LEU A 158 -3.68 -0.23 4.48
CA LEU A 158 -3.74 -0.43 3.04
C LEU A 158 -4.18 0.88 2.37
N GLY A 159 -3.66 1.18 1.18
CA GLY A 159 -4.07 2.34 0.38
C GLY A 159 -4.74 1.90 -0.92
N PHE A 160 -5.93 2.42 -1.19
CA PHE A 160 -6.67 2.19 -2.43
C PHE A 160 -6.90 3.51 -3.15
N THR A 161 -6.64 3.54 -4.45
CA THR A 161 -7.11 4.66 -5.27
C THR A 161 -8.55 4.42 -5.70
N VAL A 162 -9.40 5.43 -5.57
CA VAL A 162 -10.82 5.34 -5.89
C VAL A 162 -11.25 6.45 -6.86
N PRO A 163 -12.22 6.18 -7.75
CA PRO A 163 -12.72 7.21 -8.68
C PRO A 163 -13.43 8.37 -7.97
N ASP A 164 -14.14 8.08 -6.88
CA ASP A 164 -14.89 9.07 -6.09
C ASP A 164 -14.85 8.70 -4.61
N VAL A 165 -14.06 9.44 -3.82
CA VAL A 165 -13.86 9.15 -2.39
C VAL A 165 -15.16 9.30 -1.61
N LEU A 166 -15.95 10.34 -1.90
CA LEU A 166 -17.18 10.64 -1.17
C LEU A 166 -18.20 9.49 -1.26
N SER A 167 -18.44 8.97 -2.46
CA SER A 167 -19.39 7.88 -2.70
C SER A 167 -18.92 6.57 -2.08
N ILE A 168 -17.62 6.28 -2.13
CA ILE A 168 -17.08 5.06 -1.51
C ILE A 168 -17.14 5.16 0.02
N VAL A 169 -16.79 6.29 0.62
CA VAL A 169 -16.95 6.52 2.06
C VAL A 169 -18.42 6.40 2.48
N ALA A 170 -19.35 6.99 1.71
CA ALA A 170 -20.78 6.87 1.99
C ALA A 170 -21.27 5.41 1.94
N ARG A 171 -20.81 4.63 0.95
CA ARG A 171 -21.09 3.19 0.84
C ARG A 171 -20.57 2.43 2.06
N LEU A 172 -19.32 2.68 2.47
CA LEU A 172 -18.67 2.00 3.60
C LEU A 172 -19.36 2.36 4.92
N LYS A 173 -19.71 3.64 5.13
CA LYS A 173 -20.51 4.09 6.28
C LYS A 173 -21.87 3.41 6.34
N ALA A 174 -22.57 3.29 5.20
CA ALA A 174 -23.86 2.62 5.14
C ALA A 174 -23.77 1.12 5.48
N ALA A 175 -22.62 0.50 5.22
CA ALA A 175 -22.31 -0.88 5.62
C ALA A 175 -21.79 -1.00 7.06
N GLY A 176 -21.69 0.10 7.80
CA GLY A 176 -21.27 0.12 9.20
C GLY A 176 -19.76 0.20 9.44
N ALA A 177 -18.95 0.50 8.41
CA ALA A 177 -17.51 0.67 8.58
C ALA A 177 -17.19 1.92 9.43
N PRO A 178 -16.39 1.80 10.51
CA PRO A 178 -15.93 2.94 11.28
C PRO A 178 -15.09 3.89 10.42
N VAL A 179 -15.25 5.21 10.62
CA VAL A 179 -14.47 6.23 9.92
C VAL A 179 -13.40 6.73 10.87
N VAL A 180 -12.14 6.49 10.52
CA VAL A 180 -10.96 6.97 11.25
C VAL A 180 -10.72 8.44 10.90
N LYS A 181 -10.84 8.76 9.61
CA LYS A 181 -10.68 10.10 9.06
C LYS A 181 -11.71 10.31 7.95
N ASP A 182 -12.53 11.35 8.08
CA ASP A 182 -13.48 11.72 7.04
C ASP A 182 -12.85 12.67 6.00
N LEU A 183 -13.53 12.80 4.86
CA LEU A 183 -13.15 13.72 3.79
C LEU A 183 -13.23 15.18 4.27
N GLY A 184 -12.31 16.02 3.82
CA GLY A 184 -12.24 17.44 4.18
C GLY A 184 -11.56 17.74 5.52
N PHE A 185 -11.29 16.71 6.33
CA PHE A 185 -10.52 16.89 7.57
C PHE A 185 -9.02 17.00 7.27
N ASN A 186 -8.38 18.01 7.87
CA ASN A 186 -6.95 18.30 7.74
C ASN A 186 -6.24 18.60 9.08
N GLY A 187 -6.96 18.42 10.18
CA GLY A 187 -6.44 18.66 11.52
C GLY A 187 -5.49 17.55 11.96
N ARG A 188 -4.64 17.83 12.95
CA ARG A 188 -3.71 16.85 13.52
C ARG A 188 -4.39 15.57 14.02
N ALA A 189 -5.60 15.69 14.58
CA ALA A 189 -6.44 14.56 15.01
C ALA A 189 -6.91 13.65 13.86
N SER A 190 -6.73 14.08 12.60
CA SER A 190 -7.12 13.32 11.42
C SER A 190 -5.97 12.49 10.83
N ILE A 191 -4.74 12.69 11.30
CA ILE A 191 -3.59 11.85 10.95
C ILE A 191 -3.35 10.89 12.10
N PRO A 192 -3.06 9.60 11.84
CA PRO A 192 -2.79 8.60 12.87
C PRO A 192 -1.41 8.80 13.54
N LEU A 193 -1.07 10.03 13.94
CA LEU A 193 -0.05 10.31 14.93
C LEU A 193 -0.75 10.30 16.29
N MET A 194 -0.43 9.29 17.08
CA MET A 194 -1.12 8.97 18.32
C MET A 194 -0.72 9.94 19.43
N GLU A 195 -1.62 10.23 20.37
CA GLU A 195 -1.27 10.97 21.60
C GLU A 195 -0.11 10.29 22.34
N TRP A 196 0.05 8.97 22.21
CA TRP A 196 1.18 8.21 22.76
C TRP A 196 2.55 8.63 22.21
N GLU A 197 2.68 8.91 20.91
CA GLU A 197 3.93 9.43 20.32
C GLU A 197 4.18 10.87 20.79
N LYS A 198 3.12 11.68 20.80
CA LYS A 198 3.17 13.09 21.21
C LYS A 198 3.56 13.26 22.69
N GLU A 199 3.02 12.43 23.59
CA GLU A 199 3.41 12.39 25.01
C GLU A 199 4.90 12.10 25.20
N ARG A 200 5.53 11.46 24.21
CA ARG A 200 6.97 11.16 24.18
C ARG A 200 7.78 12.18 23.35
N GLY A 201 7.15 13.25 22.89
CA GLY A 201 7.77 14.29 22.06
C GLY A 201 8.08 13.85 20.62
N VAL A 202 7.53 12.72 20.17
CA VAL A 202 7.76 12.19 18.81
C VAL A 202 6.67 12.73 17.87
N GLY A 203 7.07 13.25 16.72
CA GLY A 203 6.13 13.76 15.71
C GLY A 203 5.24 14.88 16.24
N ALA A 204 5.74 15.70 17.18
CA ALA A 204 5.02 16.77 17.89
C ALA A 204 4.93 18.10 17.10
N GLU A 205 5.58 18.18 15.95
CA GLU A 205 5.56 19.35 15.05
C GLU A 205 4.21 19.54 14.37
N GLU A 206 3.87 20.78 14.01
CA GLU A 206 2.66 21.08 13.25
C GLU A 206 2.81 20.69 11.79
N MET A 207 1.71 20.25 11.18
CA MET A 207 1.70 19.93 9.76
C MET A 207 1.87 21.20 8.92
N VAL A 208 2.71 21.09 7.90
CA VAL A 208 2.85 22.08 6.84
C VAL A 208 1.57 22.21 6.01
N GLU A 209 1.22 23.43 5.61
CA GLU A 209 -0.08 23.73 4.99
C GLU A 209 -0.27 23.03 3.64
N SER A 210 0.78 22.92 2.82
CA SER A 210 0.72 22.21 1.54
C SER A 210 0.28 20.74 1.68
N TYR A 211 0.72 20.09 2.76
CA TYR A 211 0.32 18.72 3.05
C TYR A 211 -1.11 18.64 3.58
N LYS A 212 -1.58 19.65 4.32
CA LYS A 212 -2.97 19.74 4.77
C LYS A 212 -3.96 19.76 3.61
N GLU A 213 -3.66 20.47 2.52
CA GLU A 213 -4.54 20.49 1.34
C GLU A 213 -4.58 19.14 0.62
N THR A 214 -3.47 18.40 0.61
CA THR A 214 -3.44 17.04 0.07
C THR A 214 -4.28 16.10 0.93
N ILE A 215 -4.09 16.12 2.25
CA ILE A 215 -4.74 15.15 3.14
C ILE A 215 -6.25 15.39 3.26
N LYS A 216 -6.77 16.60 2.99
CA LYS A 216 -8.23 16.86 2.92
C LYS A 216 -8.95 15.97 1.92
N GLN A 217 -8.26 15.57 0.85
CA GLN A 217 -8.86 14.84 -0.26
C GLN A 217 -8.89 13.32 -0.02
N VAL A 218 -8.23 12.86 1.05
CA VAL A 218 -8.12 11.45 1.43
C VAL A 218 -9.06 11.16 2.60
N ALA A 219 -9.66 9.97 2.61
CA ALA A 219 -10.43 9.47 3.75
C ALA A 219 -9.84 8.13 4.23
N MET A 220 -10.16 7.74 5.47
CA MET A 220 -9.69 6.49 6.05
C MET A 220 -10.79 5.85 6.89
N VAL A 221 -10.99 4.56 6.69
CA VAL A 221 -11.96 3.74 7.43
C VAL A 221 -11.27 2.54 8.07
N GLU A 222 -11.98 1.84 8.94
CA GLU A 222 -11.58 0.52 9.42
C GLU A 222 -12.26 -0.59 8.62
N ASP A 223 -11.52 -1.65 8.33
CA ASP A 223 -12.08 -2.93 7.89
C ASP A 223 -12.73 -3.69 9.07
N PRO A 224 -13.35 -4.87 8.84
CA PRO A 224 -14.02 -5.64 9.90
C PRO A 224 -13.14 -6.10 11.07
N ASP A 225 -11.82 -6.11 10.89
CA ASP A 225 -10.80 -6.51 11.86
C ASP A 225 -10.07 -5.30 12.49
N GLY A 226 -10.38 -4.08 12.05
CA GLY A 226 -9.83 -2.82 12.55
C GLY A 226 -8.61 -2.32 11.76
N TYR A 227 -8.23 -2.98 10.66
CA TYR A 227 -7.16 -2.48 9.80
C TYR A 227 -7.59 -1.19 9.12
N TYR A 228 -6.69 -0.21 9.11
CA TYR A 228 -6.95 1.06 8.44
C TYR A 228 -6.88 0.89 6.92
N VAL A 229 -7.84 1.48 6.23
CA VAL A 229 -7.97 1.48 4.77
C VAL A 229 -8.08 2.92 4.31
N GLU A 230 -7.02 3.40 3.67
CA GLU A 230 -6.92 4.73 3.08
C GLU A 230 -7.54 4.75 1.67
N LEU A 231 -8.37 5.76 1.41
CA LEU A 231 -9.06 6.00 0.16
C LEU A 231 -8.52 7.28 -0.47
N VAL A 232 -7.68 7.11 -1.48
CA VAL A 232 -7.01 8.19 -2.21
C VAL A 232 -7.76 8.45 -3.52
N PRO A 233 -8.10 9.70 -3.88
CA PRO A 233 -8.75 9.95 -5.16
C PRO A 233 -7.77 9.67 -6.31
N GLN A 234 -8.25 9.04 -7.38
CA GLN A 234 -7.46 8.83 -8.60
C GLN A 234 -7.05 10.15 -9.28
N ASN A 235 -7.83 11.21 -9.06
CA ASN A 235 -7.56 12.56 -9.52
C ASN A 235 -7.44 13.48 -8.31
N ILE A 236 -6.23 13.64 -7.78
CA ILE A 236 -5.93 14.63 -6.74
C ILE A 236 -5.98 16.02 -7.37
N GLN A 237 -6.73 16.92 -6.75
CA GLN A 237 -6.71 18.33 -7.09
C GLN A 237 -5.43 18.94 -6.52
N THR A 238 -4.62 19.51 -7.39
CA THR A 238 -3.47 20.34 -7.01
C THR A 238 -3.81 21.78 -7.41
N ASP A 239 -3.74 22.70 -6.46
CA ASP A 239 -3.85 24.14 -6.73
C ASP A 239 -2.70 24.64 -7.65
#